data_AF-A0A9P8ALK2-F1
#
_entry.id   AF-A0A9P8ALK2-F1
#
_cell.length_a   1.000
_cell.length_b   1.000
_cell.length_c   1.000
_cell.angle_alpha   90.00
_cell.angle_beta   90.00
_cell.angle_gamma   90.00
#
_symmetry.space_group_name_H-M   'P 1'
#
loop_
_entity.id
_entity.type
_entity.pdbx_description
1 polymer ?
#
loop_
_entity_poly.entity_id
_entity_poly.type
_entity_poly.pdbx_seq_one_letter_code
_entity_poly.pdbx_strand_id
1 'polypeptide(L)'
;MVSDYKGKLYLKEKILEYLLALARTKKETSLESDTTKPAKNDMAHIKGLQDLVDLKISWDPLTSQIECPVTGTTNKSLCYLRSCGCVMSYAFINELSNKNSVPTFPCPLCEKPFNREYDMVVLNPLSDTHLMGVNNDSYEKLKAQHLSHSKRSLKKSKKTKSKIGSGAQESLDTKKRSSSESCASTTKKQRV
;
A
#
# COMPACT_ATOMS: atom_id res chain seq x y z
N MET A 1 -7.19 12.41 -3.49
CA MET A 1 -5.84 12.61 -2.92
C MET A 1 -5.19 11.27 -2.69
N VAL A 2 -3.87 11.18 -2.79
CA VAL A 2 -3.10 9.95 -2.47
C VAL A 2 -1.96 10.24 -1.51
N SER A 3 -1.45 9.20 -0.84
CA SER A 3 -0.30 9.33 0.07
C SER A 3 0.68 8.18 -0.04
N ASP A 4 1.94 8.48 0.25
CA ASP A 4 3.04 7.52 0.37
C ASP A 4 3.24 7.02 1.81
N TYR A 5 4.18 6.09 2.00
CA TYR A 5 4.48 5.54 3.32
C TYR A 5 5.08 6.55 4.31
N LYS A 6 5.61 7.68 3.81
CA LYS A 6 6.14 8.75 4.64
C LYS A 6 5.03 9.67 5.16
N GLY A 7 3.81 9.52 4.66
CA GLY A 7 2.66 10.34 5.03
C GLY A 7 2.58 11.66 4.25
N LYS A 8 3.32 11.81 3.15
CA LYS A 8 3.20 12.97 2.26
C LYS A 8 1.93 12.84 1.43
N LEU A 9 1.24 13.95 1.22
CA LEU A 9 0.02 14.02 0.41
C LEU A 9 0.34 14.49 -1.01
N TYR A 10 -0.28 13.88 -2.00
CA TYR A 10 -0.13 14.23 -3.41
C TYR A 10 -1.49 14.33 -4.10
N LEU A 11 -1.55 15.26 -5.07
CA LEU A 11 -2.63 15.32 -6.05
C LEU A 11 -2.54 14.12 -6.99
N LYS A 12 -3.69 13.51 -7.28
CA LYS A 12 -3.74 12.26 -8.04
C LYS A 12 -3.27 12.46 -9.48
N GLU A 13 -3.62 13.58 -10.15
CA GLU A 13 -3.13 13.82 -11.51
C GLU A 13 -1.61 14.05 -11.53
N LYS A 14 -1.09 14.86 -10.60
CA LYS A 14 0.34 15.21 -10.56
C LYS A 14 1.25 14.02 -10.33
N ILE A 15 0.86 13.11 -9.44
CA ILE A 15 1.68 11.91 -9.21
C ILE A 15 1.58 10.92 -10.37
N LEU A 16 0.46 10.88 -11.10
CA LEU A 16 0.32 10.08 -12.31
C LEU A 16 1.19 10.62 -13.44
N GLU A 17 1.21 11.94 -13.64
CA GLU A 17 2.12 12.62 -14.58
C GLU A 17 3.58 12.26 -14.28
N TYR A 18 3.99 12.33 -13.00
CA TYR A 18 5.33 11.94 -12.56
C TYR A 18 5.65 10.46 -12.85
N LEU A 19 4.74 9.55 -12.54
CA LEU A 19 4.92 8.12 -12.81
C LEU A 19 5.01 7.81 -14.31
N LEU A 20 4.25 8.52 -15.15
CA LEU A 20 4.32 8.39 -16.61
C LEU A 20 5.65 8.91 -17.15
N ALA A 21 6.15 10.04 -16.64
CA ALA A 21 7.46 10.56 -17.00
C ALA A 21 8.58 9.57 -16.63
N LEU A 22 8.53 9.00 -15.43
CA LEU A 22 9.47 7.95 -14.99
C LEU A 22 9.40 6.68 -15.87
N ALA A 23 8.22 6.32 -16.37
CA ALA A 23 8.06 5.16 -17.24
C ALA A 23 8.65 5.39 -18.64
N ARG A 24 8.61 6.63 -19.14
CA ARG A 24 9.23 7.02 -20.42
C ARG A 24 10.76 7.01 -20.32
N THR A 25 11.31 7.65 -19.30
CA THR A 25 12.77 7.72 -19.11
C THR A 25 13.41 6.34 -18.94
N LYS A 26 12.73 5.38 -18.28
CA LYS A 26 13.19 3.98 -18.19
C LYS A 26 13.25 3.24 -19.52
N LYS A 27 12.44 3.63 -20.51
CA LYS A 27 12.46 3.01 -21.85
C LYS A 27 13.55 3.60 -22.74
N GLU A 28 13.93 4.85 -22.50
CA GLU A 28 14.96 5.56 -23.27
C GLU A 28 16.37 5.30 -22.71
N THR A 29 16.51 5.15 -21.38
CA THR A 29 17.79 4.82 -20.71
C THR A 29 18.32 3.41 -20.98
N SER A 30 17.64 2.58 -21.78
CA SER A 30 18.24 1.37 -22.35
C SER A 30 19.14 1.63 -23.57
N LEU A 31 19.29 2.89 -24.02
CA LEU A 31 20.12 3.23 -25.19
C LEU A 31 21.20 4.28 -24.97
N GLU A 32 21.11 5.21 -24.00
CA GLU A 32 22.23 6.13 -23.75
C GLU A 32 22.41 6.41 -22.25
N SER A 33 23.60 6.04 -21.77
CA SER A 33 24.14 6.44 -20.48
C SER A 33 24.67 7.86 -20.62
N ASP A 34 23.89 8.86 -20.19
CA ASP A 34 24.48 10.16 -19.93
C ASP A 34 24.12 10.74 -18.57
N THR A 35 25.20 11.24 -17.99
CA THR A 35 25.46 11.61 -16.61
C THR A 35 24.84 12.96 -16.27
N THR A 36 23.58 12.96 -15.84
CA THR A 36 23.03 14.09 -15.08
C THR A 36 22.37 13.56 -13.82
N LYS A 37 23.08 13.68 -12.68
CA LYS A 37 22.54 13.40 -11.35
C LYS A 37 21.26 14.24 -11.18
N PRO A 38 20.07 13.64 -11.10
CA PRO A 38 18.87 14.42 -10.84
C PRO A 38 18.98 14.99 -9.43
N ALA A 39 18.66 16.27 -9.28
CA ALA A 39 18.46 16.93 -7.99
C ALA A 39 17.72 15.98 -7.03
N LYS A 40 18.17 15.90 -5.76
CA LYS A 40 17.63 15.00 -4.73
C LYS A 40 16.12 14.90 -4.84
N ASN A 41 15.64 13.84 -5.51
CA ASN A 41 14.25 13.77 -5.90
C ASN A 41 13.48 13.26 -4.68
N ASP A 42 12.74 14.15 -4.03
CA ASP A 42 12.00 13.88 -2.79
C ASP A 42 10.97 12.73 -2.91
N MET A 43 10.73 12.26 -4.14
CA MET A 43 9.83 11.19 -4.54
C MET A 43 10.56 9.94 -5.09
N ALA A 44 11.87 9.80 -4.86
CA ALA A 44 12.65 8.65 -5.36
C ALA A 44 12.15 7.29 -4.85
N HIS A 45 11.46 7.26 -3.71
CA HIS A 45 10.86 6.05 -3.15
C HIS A 45 9.58 5.60 -3.86
N ILE A 46 8.93 6.49 -4.64
CA ILE A 46 7.68 6.20 -5.35
C ILE A 46 8.04 5.65 -6.72
N LYS A 47 7.93 4.33 -6.90
CA LYS A 47 8.28 3.63 -8.16
C LYS A 47 7.05 3.26 -8.97
N GLY A 48 5.89 3.18 -8.33
CA GLY A 48 4.62 2.90 -9.00
C GLY A 48 3.42 3.09 -8.08
N LEU A 49 2.24 2.76 -8.59
CA LEU A 49 0.97 2.89 -7.87
C LEU A 49 0.89 2.05 -6.60
N GLN A 50 1.70 0.99 -6.48
CA GLN A 50 1.75 0.13 -5.29
C GLN A 50 2.38 0.83 -4.07
N ASP A 51 3.07 1.94 -4.29
CA ASP A 51 3.72 2.76 -3.26
C ASP A 51 2.80 3.88 -2.76
N LEU A 52 1.56 3.93 -3.27
CA LEU A 52 0.57 4.96 -2.99
C LEU A 52 -0.74 4.34 -2.50
N VAL A 53 -1.45 5.07 -1.63
CA VAL A 53 -2.79 4.72 -1.15
C VAL A 53 -3.74 5.88 -1.46
N ASP A 54 -4.89 5.57 -2.05
CA ASP A 54 -5.98 6.54 -2.24
C ASP A 54 -6.60 6.87 -0.87
N LEU A 55 -6.70 8.16 -0.55
CA LEU A 55 -7.20 8.62 0.74
C LEU A 55 -8.63 9.12 0.68
N LYS A 56 -9.41 8.81 1.73
CA LYS A 56 -10.74 9.36 2.00
C LYS A 56 -10.60 10.46 3.05
N ILE A 57 -10.59 11.70 2.57
CA ILE A 57 -10.34 12.90 3.37
C ILE A 57 -11.67 13.65 3.54
N SER A 58 -12.00 14.02 4.77
CA SER A 58 -13.06 14.97 5.08
C SER A 58 -12.45 16.37 5.24
N TRP A 59 -13.10 17.37 4.64
CA TRP A 59 -12.66 18.76 4.67
C TRP A 59 -13.71 19.56 5.40
N ASP A 60 -13.25 20.40 6.33
CA ASP A 60 -14.12 21.37 6.97
C ASP A 60 -14.45 22.50 5.95
N PRO A 61 -15.73 22.75 5.63
CA PRO A 61 -16.11 23.77 4.66
C PRO A 61 -15.75 25.20 5.09
N LEU A 62 -15.56 25.45 6.39
CA LEU A 62 -15.27 26.78 6.91
C LEU A 62 -13.77 27.09 6.87
N THR A 63 -12.95 26.14 7.32
CA THR A 63 -11.50 26.34 7.45
C THR A 63 -10.70 25.82 6.26
N SER A 64 -11.32 25.03 5.37
CA SER A 64 -10.62 24.30 4.29
C SER A 64 -9.48 23.41 4.80
N GLN A 65 -9.51 23.03 6.08
CA GLN A 65 -8.54 22.11 6.67
C GLN A 65 -9.08 20.69 6.68
N ILE A 66 -8.16 19.73 6.76
CA ILE A 66 -8.55 18.32 6.90
C ILE A 66 -9.06 18.12 8.33
N GLU A 67 -10.27 17.59 8.46
CA GLU A 67 -10.87 17.25 9.74
C GLU A 67 -10.91 15.73 9.95
N CYS A 68 -10.79 15.32 11.21
CA CYS A 68 -11.07 13.93 11.58
C CYS A 68 -12.60 13.71 11.64
N PRO A 69 -13.17 12.79 10.84
CA PRO A 69 -14.62 12.54 10.83
C PRO A 69 -15.15 11.91 12.13
N VAL A 70 -14.28 11.39 12.99
CA VAL A 70 -14.68 10.77 14.27
C VAL A 70 -14.63 11.79 15.42
N THR A 71 -13.60 12.64 15.46
CA THR A 71 -13.37 13.56 16.58
C THR A 71 -13.73 15.01 16.27
N GLY A 72 -13.98 15.36 15.01
CA GLY A 72 -14.26 16.74 14.56
C GLY A 72 -13.08 17.70 14.72
N THR A 73 -11.87 17.20 14.95
CA THR A 73 -10.68 18.03 15.20
C THR A 73 -9.84 18.22 13.94
N THR A 74 -9.45 19.46 13.65
CA THR A 74 -8.62 19.86 12.48
C THR A 74 -7.13 20.04 12.81
N ASN A 75 -6.78 20.40 14.05
CA ASN A 75 -5.40 20.77 14.46
C ASN A 75 -4.59 19.67 15.15
N LYS A 76 -4.93 18.39 14.96
CA LYS A 76 -4.22 17.26 15.56
C LYS A 76 -3.54 16.42 14.48
N SER A 77 -2.47 15.70 14.86
CA SER A 77 -1.83 14.74 13.96
C SER A 77 -2.87 13.74 13.44
N LEU A 78 -3.05 13.74 12.13
CA LEU A 78 -3.94 12.81 11.45
C LEU A 78 -3.14 11.60 10.99
N CYS A 79 -3.79 10.46 10.88
CA CYS A 79 -3.25 9.27 10.27
C CYS A 79 -4.28 8.65 9.32
N TYR A 80 -3.81 7.81 8.42
CA TYR A 80 -4.67 6.94 7.63
C TYR A 80 -4.31 5.48 7.80
N LEU A 81 -5.27 4.62 7.44
CA LEU A 81 -5.09 3.17 7.45
C LEU A 81 -4.79 2.66 6.04
N ARG A 82 -3.67 1.97 5.84
CA ARG A 82 -3.28 1.39 4.54
C ARG A 82 -4.31 0.42 3.97
N SER A 83 -5.09 -0.26 4.81
CA SER A 83 -6.11 -1.22 4.39
C SER A 83 -7.32 -0.60 3.69
N CYS A 84 -7.65 0.67 4.00
CA CYS A 84 -8.89 1.29 3.53
C CYS A 84 -8.77 2.74 3.07
N GLY A 85 -7.67 3.42 3.37
CA GLY A 85 -7.42 4.82 3.02
C GLY A 85 -8.20 5.83 3.86
N CYS A 86 -8.94 5.39 4.87
CA CYS A 86 -9.69 6.30 5.74
C CYS A 86 -8.73 7.14 6.61
N VAL A 87 -8.94 8.45 6.64
CA VAL A 87 -8.18 9.42 7.44
C VAL A 87 -8.91 9.71 8.76
N MET A 88 -8.17 9.78 9.87
CA MET A 88 -8.68 10.06 11.21
C MET A 88 -7.57 10.54 12.16
N SER A 89 -7.91 10.91 13.38
CA SER A 89 -6.96 11.34 14.40
C SER A 89 -6.02 10.20 14.82
N TYR A 90 -4.71 10.47 14.82
CA TYR A 90 -3.70 9.52 15.28
C TYR A 90 -3.88 9.16 16.76
N ALA A 91 -4.13 10.16 17.61
CA ALA A 91 -4.34 9.97 19.04
C ALA A 91 -5.52 9.03 19.31
N PHE A 92 -6.63 9.21 18.59
CA PHE A 92 -7.83 8.40 18.74
C PHE A 92 -7.57 6.92 18.45
N ILE A 93 -6.87 6.60 17.35
CA ILE A 93 -6.57 5.20 17.00
C ILE A 93 -5.53 4.61 17.96
N ASN A 94 -4.57 5.41 18.41
CA ASN A 94 -3.59 4.97 19.39
C ASN A 94 -4.25 4.60 20.73
N GLU A 95 -5.23 5.37 21.17
CA GLU A 95 -6.03 5.08 22.37
C GLU A 95 -6.93 3.85 22.18
N LEU A 96 -7.61 3.74 21.04
CA LEU A 96 -8.48 2.60 20.73
C LEU A 96 -7.72 1.28 20.77
N SER A 97 -6.48 1.30 20.29
CA SER A 97 -5.64 0.11 20.18
C SER A 97 -4.89 -0.23 21.46
N ASN A 98 -4.68 0.71 22.39
CA ASN A 98 -4.09 0.43 23.71
C ASN A 98 -5.05 -0.33 24.65
N LYS A 99 -6.36 -0.25 24.41
CA LYS A 99 -7.38 -0.87 25.27
C LYS A 99 -7.61 -2.36 25.01
N ASN A 100 -7.12 -2.89 23.89
CA ASN A 100 -7.38 -4.26 23.48
C ASN A 100 -6.07 -5.03 23.24
N SER A 101 -6.02 -6.28 23.68
CA SER A 101 -4.83 -7.15 23.54
C SER A 101 -4.65 -7.76 22.15
N VAL A 102 -5.50 -7.42 21.18
CA VAL A 102 -5.50 -8.01 19.82
C VAL A 102 -4.86 -7.03 18.84
N PRO A 103 -3.97 -7.47 17.93
CA PRO A 103 -3.26 -6.55 17.01
C PRO A 103 -4.12 -6.05 15.83
N THR A 104 -5.25 -6.71 15.56
CA THR A 104 -6.14 -6.43 14.43
C THR A 104 -7.45 -5.81 14.92
N PHE A 105 -7.83 -4.70 14.30
CA PHE A 105 -8.97 -3.86 14.68
C PHE A 105 -9.85 -3.54 13.47
N PRO A 106 -11.17 -3.38 13.64
CA PRO A 106 -12.02 -2.83 12.58
C PRO A 106 -11.81 -1.31 12.46
N CYS A 107 -11.78 -0.81 11.23
CA CYS A 107 -11.75 0.62 10.96
C CYS A 107 -13.04 1.28 11.47
N PRO A 108 -12.98 2.33 12.30
CA PRO A 108 -14.19 3.00 12.84
C PRO A 108 -15.10 3.66 11.80
N LEU A 109 -14.63 3.82 10.56
CA LEU A 109 -15.37 4.50 9.49
C LEU A 109 -15.92 3.56 8.41
N CYS A 110 -15.36 2.36 8.27
CA CYS A 110 -15.78 1.43 7.21
C CYS A 110 -15.64 -0.05 7.58
N GLU A 111 -15.34 -0.33 8.85
CA GLU A 111 -15.26 -1.66 9.48
C GLU A 111 -14.21 -2.62 8.89
N LYS A 112 -13.48 -2.21 7.85
CA LYS A 112 -12.38 -2.99 7.28
C LYS A 112 -11.31 -3.28 8.35
N PRO A 113 -10.83 -4.54 8.45
CA PRO A 113 -9.79 -4.88 9.40
C PRO A 113 -8.47 -4.20 9.05
N PHE A 114 -7.74 -3.79 10.07
CA PHE A 114 -6.38 -3.25 9.95
C PHE A 114 -5.52 -3.75 11.12
N ASN A 115 -4.21 -3.85 10.88
CA ASN A 115 -3.23 -4.18 11.89
C ASN A 115 -2.52 -2.91 12.37
N ARG A 116 -2.54 -2.66 13.67
CA ARG A 116 -1.97 -1.45 14.27
C ARG A 116 -0.48 -1.27 13.93
N GLU A 117 0.28 -2.34 13.90
CA GLU A 117 1.74 -2.27 13.81
C GLU A 117 2.25 -1.78 12.46
N TYR A 118 1.50 -2.02 11.39
CA TYR A 118 1.97 -1.75 10.04
C TYR A 118 0.91 -1.14 9.10
N ASP A 119 -0.35 -0.97 9.51
CA ASP A 119 -1.35 -0.31 8.66
C ASP A 119 -1.52 1.18 8.96
N MET A 120 -1.00 1.68 10.09
CA MET A 120 -1.11 3.10 10.44
C MET A 120 -0.01 3.93 9.78
N VAL A 121 -0.38 5.08 9.23
CA VAL A 121 0.53 6.07 8.65
C VAL A 121 0.11 7.46 9.09
N VAL A 122 1.00 8.16 9.77
CA VAL A 122 0.78 9.55 10.20
C VAL A 122 0.98 10.47 9.00
N LEU A 123 0.03 11.39 8.78
CA LEU A 123 0.06 12.38 7.71
C LEU A 123 0.94 13.57 8.08
N ASN A 124 1.73 14.02 7.11
CA ASN A 124 2.59 15.20 7.20
C ASN A 124 3.39 15.32 8.52
N PRO A 125 4.20 14.32 8.90
CA PRO A 125 4.99 14.35 10.14
C PRO A 125 6.19 15.33 10.08
N LEU A 126 6.13 16.38 9.25
CA LEU A 126 7.28 17.15 8.78
C LEU A 126 8.12 17.82 9.88
N SER A 127 7.55 18.03 11.07
CA SER A 127 8.24 18.61 12.22
C SER A 127 8.58 17.60 13.33
N ASP A 128 8.15 16.34 13.21
CA ASP A 128 8.27 15.34 14.28
C ASP A 128 9.04 14.11 13.79
N THR A 129 10.32 14.06 14.18
CA THR A 129 11.23 12.95 13.86
C THR A 129 10.76 11.61 14.42
N HIS A 130 10.04 11.61 15.54
CA HIS A 130 9.50 10.40 16.13
C HIS A 130 8.34 9.86 15.27
N LEU A 131 7.42 10.71 14.82
CA LEU A 131 6.33 10.30 13.92
C LEU A 131 6.84 9.85 12.55
N MET A 132 7.92 10.44 12.06
CA MET A 132 8.63 9.94 10.87
C MET A 132 9.21 8.54 11.10
N GLY A 133 9.79 8.29 12.28
CA GLY A 133 10.25 6.96 12.71
C GLY A 133 9.13 5.92 12.69
N VAL A 134 7.99 6.24 13.30
CA VAL A 134 6.79 5.37 13.32
C VAL A 134 6.36 4.98 11.90
N ASN A 135 6.32 5.94 10.97
CA ASN A 135 5.97 5.68 9.58
C ASN A 135 6.98 4.73 8.89
N ASN A 136 8.28 4.94 9.10
CA ASN A 136 9.32 4.08 8.54
C ASN A 136 9.26 2.67 9.12
N ASP A 137 9.16 2.53 10.45
CA ASP A 137 9.10 1.24 11.14
C ASP A 137 7.88 0.43 10.70
N SER A 138 6.71 1.09 10.61
CA SER A 138 5.48 0.46 10.12
C SER A 138 5.64 -0.08 8.70
N TYR A 139 6.39 0.62 7.84
CA TYR A 139 6.62 0.22 6.46
C TYR A 139 7.64 -0.91 6.34
N GLU A 140 8.69 -0.93 7.16
CA GLU A 140 9.65 -2.05 7.19
C GLU A 140 8.99 -3.36 7.65
N LYS A 141 8.09 -3.29 8.66
CA LYS A 141 7.27 -4.45 9.06
C LYS A 141 6.40 -4.98 7.91
N LEU A 142 5.84 -4.09 7.10
CA LEU A 142 5.02 -4.45 5.94
C LEU A 142 5.87 -5.10 4.82
N LYS A 143 7.08 -4.59 4.57
CA LYS A 143 8.03 -5.19 3.63
C LYS A 143 8.50 -6.57 4.07
N ALA A 144 8.71 -6.78 5.36
CA ALA A 144 9.07 -8.10 5.92
C ALA A 144 8.00 -9.16 5.60
N GLN A 145 6.74 -8.74 5.42
CA GLN A 145 5.62 -9.58 4.99
C GLN A 145 5.50 -9.69 3.45
N HIS A 146 6.48 -9.16 2.69
CA HIS A 146 6.46 -9.08 1.24
C HIS A 146 5.26 -8.30 0.67
N LEU A 147 4.81 -7.26 1.38
CA LEU A 147 3.74 -6.38 0.95
C LEU A 147 4.28 -4.99 0.61
N SER A 148 3.70 -4.37 -0.43
CA SER A 148 3.93 -2.97 -0.78
C SER A 148 3.17 -2.04 0.17
N HIS A 149 3.40 -0.74 0.06
CA HIS A 149 2.68 0.27 0.87
C HIS A 149 1.15 0.14 0.73
N SER A 150 0.66 -0.09 -0.49
CA SER A 150 -0.75 -0.35 -0.78
C SER A 150 -1.21 -1.78 -0.43
N LYS A 151 -0.45 -2.52 0.39
CA LYS A 151 -0.66 -3.93 0.75
C LYS A 151 -0.77 -4.91 -0.44
N ARG A 152 -0.19 -4.57 -1.60
CA ARG A 152 -0.10 -5.48 -2.74
C ARG A 152 1.12 -6.38 -2.59
N SER A 153 1.04 -7.63 -3.03
CA SER A 153 2.18 -8.55 -2.95
C SER A 153 3.35 -8.03 -3.79
N LEU A 154 4.52 -7.90 -3.17
CA LEU A 154 5.77 -7.67 -3.88
C LEU A 154 6.18 -8.97 -4.55
N LYS A 155 6.45 -8.94 -5.87
CA LYS A 155 6.95 -10.10 -6.60
C LYS A 155 8.21 -10.62 -5.89
N LYS A 156 8.20 -11.89 -5.48
CA LYS A 156 9.42 -12.55 -5.01
C LYS A 156 10.46 -12.43 -6.11
N SER A 157 11.60 -11.78 -5.83
CA SER A 157 12.69 -11.77 -6.79
C SER A 157 13.08 -13.24 -7.01
N LYS A 158 12.90 -13.74 -8.24
CA LYS A 158 13.36 -15.06 -8.62
C LYS A 158 14.88 -15.00 -8.50
N LYS A 159 15.46 -15.55 -7.42
CA LYS A 159 16.93 -15.69 -7.31
C LYS A 159 17.36 -16.47 -8.55
N THR A 160 18.01 -15.79 -9.49
CA THR A 160 18.62 -16.43 -10.64
C THR A 160 19.71 -17.33 -10.08
N LYS A 161 19.43 -18.64 -10.04
CA LYS A 161 20.44 -19.65 -9.72
C LYS A 161 21.49 -19.49 -10.80
N SER A 162 22.65 -18.92 -10.47
CA SER A 162 23.79 -18.85 -11.37
C SER A 162 24.10 -20.29 -11.80
N LYS A 163 23.93 -20.56 -13.09
CA LYS A 163 24.37 -21.82 -13.70
C LYS A 163 25.90 -21.80 -13.72
N ILE A 164 26.51 -22.50 -12.78
CA ILE A 164 27.80 -23.15 -13.01
C ILE A 164 27.43 -24.60 -13.35
N GLY A 165 27.78 -25.05 -14.57
CA GLY A 165 27.62 -26.43 -15.02
C GLY A 165 28.44 -27.41 -14.16
N SER A 166 28.25 -28.72 -14.18
CA SER A 166 27.69 -29.62 -15.17
C SER A 166 27.36 -30.95 -14.47
N GLY A 167 26.38 -31.71 -14.98
CA GLY A 167 26.12 -33.08 -14.52
C GLY A 167 24.70 -33.52 -14.79
N ALA A 168 24.51 -34.18 -15.94
CA ALA A 168 23.25 -34.73 -16.42
C ALA A 168 22.67 -35.78 -15.47
N GLN A 169 21.34 -35.81 -15.34
CA GLN A 169 20.58 -37.01 -15.70
C GLN A 169 19.12 -36.67 -15.97
N GLU A 170 18.66 -37.30 -17.05
CA GLU A 170 17.39 -37.22 -17.75
C GLU A 170 16.46 -38.31 -17.20
N SER A 171 15.17 -38.00 -16.95
CA SER A 171 14.06 -38.90 -17.25
C SER A 171 12.69 -38.25 -17.01
N LEU A 172 12.03 -37.96 -18.15
CA LEU A 172 10.67 -38.35 -18.54
C LEU A 172 9.42 -37.79 -17.82
N ASP A 173 8.76 -36.91 -18.58
CA ASP A 173 7.31 -36.76 -18.80
C ASP A 173 6.37 -37.84 -18.23
N THR A 174 5.32 -37.39 -17.52
CA THR A 174 3.96 -37.90 -17.84
C THR A 174 2.89 -36.83 -17.62
N LYS A 175 2.32 -36.41 -18.75
CA LYS A 175 1.10 -35.64 -18.95
C LYS A 175 -0.12 -36.51 -18.61
N LYS A 176 -0.97 -36.11 -17.66
CA LYS A 176 -2.34 -36.64 -17.54
C LYS A 176 -3.35 -35.51 -17.40
N ARG A 177 -4.00 -35.22 -18.53
CA ARG A 177 -5.32 -34.60 -18.61
C ARG A 177 -6.35 -35.62 -18.12
N SER A 178 -7.31 -35.18 -17.32
CA SER A 178 -8.66 -35.75 -17.30
C SER A 178 -9.64 -34.60 -17.17
N SER A 179 -10.47 -34.46 -18.19
CA SER A 179 -11.66 -33.62 -18.29
C SER A 179 -12.91 -34.41 -17.86
N SER A 180 -13.90 -33.65 -17.37
CA SER A 180 -15.35 -33.92 -17.28
C SER A 180 -15.78 -35.09 -16.36
N GLU A 181 -16.92 -35.07 -15.66
CA GLU A 181 -18.22 -34.43 -15.94
C GLU A 181 -19.13 -34.37 -14.69
N SER A 182 -19.99 -33.34 -14.67
CA SER A 182 -21.38 -33.28 -14.19
C SER A 182 -21.82 -33.79 -12.79
N CYS A 183 -22.51 -32.93 -12.04
CA CYS A 183 -23.90 -33.20 -11.68
C CYS A 183 -24.65 -31.87 -11.43
N ALA A 184 -25.54 -31.52 -12.36
CA ALA A 184 -26.57 -30.52 -12.16
C ALA A 184 -27.88 -31.25 -11.83
N SER A 185 -28.57 -30.80 -10.79
CA SER A 185 -30.00 -31.08 -10.61
C SER A 185 -30.70 -29.85 -10.02
N THR A 186 -31.33 -29.12 -10.92
CA THR A 186 -32.48 -28.23 -10.70
C THR A 186 -33.59 -29.02 -9.98
N THR A 187 -34.37 -28.45 -9.06
CA THR A 187 -35.77 -27.96 -9.21
C THR A 187 -36.24 -27.72 -7.75
N LYS A 188 -36.99 -26.69 -7.32
CA LYS A 188 -38.32 -26.30 -7.77
C LYS A 188 -38.76 -24.99 -7.11
N LYS A 189 -39.22 -24.06 -7.95
CA LYS A 189 -40.13 -22.95 -7.63
C LYS A 189 -41.41 -23.52 -6.98
N GLN A 190 -41.89 -22.89 -5.91
CA GLN A 190 -43.33 -22.88 -5.66
C GLN A 190 -43.75 -21.50 -5.17
N ARG A 191 -44.71 -20.95 -5.90
CA ARG A 191 -45.38 -19.66 -5.73
C ARG A 191 -46.82 -20.03 -5.44
N VAL A 192 -47.35 -19.59 -4.30
CA VAL A 192 -48.76 -19.22 -4.11
C VAL A 192 -48.73 -18.00 -3.21
#